data_AF-A0A917XPR4-F1
#
_entry.id   AF-A0A917XPR4-F1
#
_cell.length_a   1.000
_cell.length_b   1.000
_cell.length_c   1.000
_cell.angle_alpha   90.00
_cell.angle_beta   90.00
_cell.angle_gamma   90.00
#
_symmetry.space_group_name_H-M   'P 1'
#
loop_
_entity.id
_entity.type
_entity.pdbx_description
1 polymer ?
#
loop_
_entity_poly.entity_id
_entity_poly.type
_entity_poly.pdbx_seq_one_letter_code
_entity_poly.pdbx_strand_id
1 'polypeptide(L)'
;MSVQENAALAEPWKALWNNDLSLTEKIIAPDFVAHAAPITGSGADEIRGREALNQWIAGIHSLLSDLTFGIQVGPIATDEYLVVRWQARGIYGGGFPGAPEEAIGNEVAFTGTDTLRVEDGRLAEYWANADSLLLVQQLGIRELPGA
;
A
#
# COMPACT_ATOMS: atom_id res chain seq x y z
N MET A 1 12.67 14.85 14.23
CA MET A 1 13.51 15.04 13.04
C MET A 1 13.10 16.31 12.34
N SER A 2 13.89 16.82 11.40
CA SER A 2 13.48 17.93 10.53
C SER A 2 12.45 17.47 9.49
N VAL A 3 11.59 18.40 9.05
CA VAL A 3 10.70 18.22 7.90
C VAL A 3 11.41 17.61 6.68
N GLN A 4 12.66 18.02 6.41
CA GLN A 4 13.45 17.53 5.28
C GLN A 4 13.82 16.05 5.42
N GLU A 5 14.19 15.61 6.63
CA GLU A 5 14.50 14.21 6.93
C GLU A 5 13.26 13.33 6.85
N ASN A 6 12.11 13.81 7.33
CA ASN A 6 10.83 13.11 7.18
C ASN A 6 10.43 12.99 5.70
N ALA A 7 10.56 14.07 4.92
CA ALA A 7 10.28 14.06 3.50
C ALA A 7 11.15 13.05 2.72
N ALA A 8 12.40 12.85 3.16
CA ALA A 8 13.32 11.90 2.53
C ALA A 8 12.87 10.43 2.67
N LEU A 9 11.98 10.11 3.60
CA LEU A 9 11.42 8.75 3.75
C LEU A 9 10.42 8.38 2.63
N ALA A 10 9.95 9.33 1.83
CA ALA A 10 8.98 9.08 0.76
C ALA A 10 9.52 8.14 -0.33
N GLU A 11 10.77 8.32 -0.74
CA GLU A 11 11.43 7.48 -1.75
C GLU A 11 11.63 6.04 -1.30
N PRO A 12 12.23 5.75 -0.11
CA PRO A 12 12.35 4.38 0.35
C PRO A 12 10.99 3.76 0.71
N TRP A 13 9.99 4.54 1.13
CA TRP A 13 8.62 4.05 1.29
C TRP A 13 8.02 3.58 -0.05
N LYS A 14 8.16 4.39 -1.10
CA LYS A 14 7.77 4.02 -2.47
C LYS A 14 8.53 2.78 -2.94
N ALA A 15 9.84 2.70 -2.70
CA ALA A 15 10.65 1.55 -3.09
C ALA A 15 10.22 0.26 -2.35
N LEU A 16 9.89 0.36 -1.06
CA LEU A 16 9.34 -0.74 -0.27
C LEU A 16 8.04 -1.28 -0.90
N TRP A 17 7.11 -0.40 -1.27
CA TRP A 17 5.88 -0.77 -1.99
C TRP A 17 6.12 -1.31 -3.41
N ASN A 18 7.25 -0.95 -4.03
CA ASN A 18 7.76 -1.57 -5.27
C ASN A 18 8.59 -2.85 -4.99
N ASN A 19 8.33 -3.53 -3.86
CA ASN A 19 8.88 -4.83 -3.48
C ASN A 19 10.37 -4.83 -3.06
N ASP A 20 10.96 -3.68 -2.72
CA ASP A 20 12.29 -3.65 -2.06
C ASP A 20 12.14 -3.88 -0.55
N LEU A 21 11.84 -5.12 -0.17
CA LEU A 21 11.67 -5.54 1.23
C LEU A 21 12.97 -5.46 2.05
N SER A 22 14.12 -5.17 1.42
CA SER A 22 15.38 -4.94 2.15
C SER A 22 15.39 -3.63 2.95
N LEU A 23 14.43 -2.74 2.67
CA LEU A 23 14.29 -1.45 3.33
C LEU A 23 13.51 -1.52 4.66
N THR A 24 12.74 -2.59 4.89
CA THR A 24 11.82 -2.70 6.04
C THR A 24 12.54 -2.45 7.37
N GLU A 25 13.66 -3.13 7.61
CA GLU A 25 14.45 -2.98 8.83
C GLU A 25 15.04 -1.57 9.04
N LYS A 26 15.24 -0.84 7.93
CA LYS A 26 15.86 0.48 7.92
C LYS A 26 14.85 1.58 8.23
N ILE A 27 13.67 1.52 7.60
CA ILE A 27 12.71 2.63 7.58
C ILE A 27 11.44 2.38 8.40
N ILE A 28 11.15 1.15 8.81
CA ILE A 28 9.92 0.81 9.55
C ILE A 28 10.24 0.61 11.03
N ALA A 29 9.46 1.18 11.95
CA ALA A 29 9.63 0.97 13.38
C ALA A 29 9.33 -0.50 13.76
N PRO A 30 9.97 -1.06 14.82
CA PRO A 30 9.69 -2.44 15.24
C PRO A 30 8.23 -2.68 15.65
N ASP A 31 7.60 -1.68 16.27
CA ASP A 31 6.23 -1.66 16.76
C ASP A 31 5.24 -1.02 15.77
N PHE A 32 5.61 -0.97 14.49
CA PHE A 32 4.81 -0.38 13.42
C PHE A 32 3.38 -0.91 13.38
N VAL A 33 2.43 0.00 13.18
CA VAL A 33 1.02 -0.31 12.96
C VAL A 33 0.54 0.34 11.67
N ALA A 34 -0.10 -0.44 10.80
CA ALA A 34 -0.83 0.09 9.67
C ALA A 34 -2.33 -0.10 9.85
N HIS A 35 -3.10 0.91 9.46
CA HIS A 35 -4.54 0.96 9.43
C HIS A 35 -4.99 0.90 7.98
N ALA A 36 -5.59 -0.22 7.59
CA ALA A 36 -6.02 -0.48 6.23
C ALA A 36 -7.38 -1.17 6.25
N ALA A 37 -8.40 -0.46 5.75
CA ALA A 37 -9.75 -1.00 5.71
C ALA A 37 -9.80 -2.26 4.82
N PRO A 38 -10.36 -3.39 5.29
CA PRO A 38 -10.52 -4.57 4.47
C PRO A 38 -11.50 -4.28 3.33
N ILE A 39 -11.16 -4.71 2.11
CA ILE A 39 -11.99 -4.48 0.91
C ILE A 39 -13.41 -5.03 1.10
N THR A 40 -13.55 -6.18 1.77
CA THR A 40 -14.86 -6.82 2.02
C THR A 40 -15.66 -6.14 3.14
N GLY A 41 -15.09 -5.16 3.85
CA GLY A 41 -15.70 -4.56 5.04
C GLY A 41 -15.72 -5.47 6.27
N SER A 42 -15.08 -6.64 6.20
CA SER A 42 -15.02 -7.64 7.28
C SER A 42 -13.57 -8.08 7.51
N GLY A 43 -13.15 -8.16 8.78
CA GLY A 43 -11.80 -8.60 9.16
C GLY A 43 -11.08 -7.57 10.01
N ALA A 44 -9.81 -7.85 10.32
CA ALA A 44 -8.95 -6.87 10.98
C ALA A 44 -8.62 -5.73 10.02
N ASP A 45 -8.65 -4.51 10.54
CA ASP A 45 -8.22 -3.28 9.87
C ASP A 45 -6.81 -2.85 10.28
N GLU A 46 -6.17 -3.61 11.17
CA GLU A 46 -4.80 -3.38 11.63
C GLU A 46 -3.81 -4.45 11.14
N ILE A 47 -2.64 -3.98 10.70
CA ILE A 47 -1.48 -4.81 10.37
C ILE A 47 -0.36 -4.39 11.32
N ARG A 48 0.15 -5.34 12.12
CA ARG A 48 1.13 -5.06 13.17
C ARG A 48 2.48 -5.71 12.89
N GLY A 49 3.52 -4.88 12.95
CA GLY A 49 4.90 -5.29 12.79
C GLY A 49 5.35 -5.43 11.34
N ARG A 50 6.68 -5.45 11.19
CA ARG A 50 7.40 -5.47 9.91
C ARG A 50 7.09 -6.69 9.05
N GLU A 51 6.97 -7.86 9.67
CA GLU A 51 6.69 -9.10 8.95
C GLU A 51 5.31 -9.06 8.29
N ALA A 52 4.29 -8.62 9.03
CA ALA A 52 2.94 -8.52 8.50
C ALA A 52 2.83 -7.48 7.36
N LEU A 53 3.57 -6.35 7.47
CA LEU A 53 3.69 -5.39 6.37
C LEU A 53 4.32 -6.02 5.12
N ASN A 54 5.42 -6.77 5.28
CA ASN A 54 6.09 -7.43 4.16
C ASN A 54 5.17 -8.48 3.49
N GLN A 55 4.44 -9.25 4.29
CA GLN A 55 3.45 -10.21 3.79
C GLN A 55 2.34 -9.51 3.00
N TRP A 56 1.88 -8.34 3.47
CA TRP A 56 0.87 -7.56 2.77
C TRP A 56 1.38 -7.05 1.41
N ILE A 57 2.58 -6.47 1.35
CA ILE A 57 3.19 -6.01 0.10
C ILE A 57 3.39 -7.18 -0.86
N ALA A 58 3.96 -8.30 -0.40
CA ALA A 58 4.18 -9.48 -1.21
C ALA A 58 2.86 -10.08 -1.73
N GLY A 59 1.79 -10.05 -0.92
CA GLY A 59 0.46 -10.51 -1.32
C GLY A 59 -0.15 -9.65 -2.44
N ILE A 60 0.11 -8.35 -2.46
CA ILE A 60 -0.38 -7.49 -3.55
C ILE A 60 0.44 -7.75 -4.83
N HIS A 61 1.76 -7.90 -4.71
CA HIS A 61 2.65 -8.25 -5.84
C HIS A 61 2.39 -9.66 -6.41
N SER A 62 1.83 -10.58 -5.62
CA SER A 62 1.42 -11.89 -6.15
C SER A 62 0.12 -11.84 -6.95
N LEU A 63 -0.77 -10.90 -6.66
CA LEU A 63 -2.01 -10.67 -7.39
C LEU A 63 -1.80 -9.83 -8.66
N LEU A 64 -0.80 -8.95 -8.67
CA LEU A 64 -0.52 -8.03 -9.76
C LEU A 64 0.95 -8.16 -10.21
N SER A 65 1.18 -8.72 -11.39
CA SER A 65 2.51 -8.73 -12.01
C SER A 65 2.86 -7.35 -12.58
N ASP A 66 4.16 -7.05 -12.68
CA ASP A 66 4.67 -5.75 -13.13
C ASP A 66 4.07 -4.56 -12.34
N LEU A 67 3.69 -4.80 -11.09
CA LEU A 67 3.12 -3.78 -10.23
C LEU A 67 4.16 -2.71 -9.90
N THR A 68 3.83 -1.47 -10.24
CA THR A 68 4.64 -0.30 -9.93
C THR A 68 3.83 0.77 -9.23
N PHE A 69 4.47 1.47 -8.29
CA PHE A 69 3.92 2.63 -7.58
C PHE A 69 4.75 3.88 -7.90
N GLY A 70 4.09 4.95 -8.29
CA GLY A 70 4.68 6.27 -8.51
C GLY A 70 4.01 7.34 -7.64
N ILE A 71 4.79 8.22 -7.02
CA ILE A 71 4.28 9.36 -6.26
C ILE A 71 3.80 10.44 -7.25
N GLN A 72 2.54 10.85 -7.14
CA GLN A 72 1.93 11.91 -7.94
C GLN A 72 1.91 13.26 -7.24
N VAL A 73 1.72 13.27 -5.91
CA VAL A 73 1.70 14.50 -5.10
C VAL A 73 2.45 14.26 -3.80
N GLY A 74 3.19 15.28 -3.37
CA GLY A 74 4.02 15.26 -2.18
C GLY A 74 5.49 14.94 -2.49
N PRO A 75 6.29 14.61 -1.47
CA PRO A 75 5.86 14.47 -0.08
C PRO A 75 5.39 15.79 0.56
N ILE A 76 4.29 15.73 1.31
CA ILE A 76 3.88 16.79 2.23
C ILE A 76 4.34 16.34 3.61
N ALA A 77 5.32 17.04 4.18
CA ALA A 77 5.93 16.65 5.43
C ALA A 77 5.77 17.74 6.51
N THR A 78 5.66 17.29 7.75
CA THR A 78 5.79 18.07 8.97
C THR A 78 6.88 17.42 9.83
N ASP A 79 7.06 17.88 11.07
CA ASP A 79 8.01 17.26 12.00
C ASP A 79 7.57 15.85 12.46
N GLU A 80 6.28 15.53 12.31
CA GLU A 80 5.68 14.26 12.78
C GLU A 80 5.10 13.41 11.63
N TYR A 81 4.55 14.04 10.59
CA TYR A 81 3.83 13.33 9.54
C TYR A 81 4.48 13.48 8.16
N LEU A 82 4.30 12.45 7.35
CA LEU A 82 4.61 12.40 5.93
C LEU A 82 3.36 11.95 5.17
N VAL A 83 2.96 12.68 4.13
CA VAL A 83 1.83 12.33 3.27
C VAL A 83 2.27 12.27 1.82
N VAL A 84 1.88 11.20 1.13
CA VAL A 84 2.10 11.04 -0.31
C VAL A 84 0.81 10.57 -0.99
N ARG A 85 0.53 11.12 -2.18
CA ARG A 85 -0.44 10.55 -3.10
C ARG A 85 0.31 9.77 -4.16
N TRP A 86 -0.16 8.56 -4.46
CA TRP A 86 0.48 7.68 -5.44
C TRP A 86 -0.51 7.18 -6.49
N GLN A 87 0.04 6.69 -7.60
CA GLN A 87 -0.65 5.89 -8.60
C GLN A 87 0.06 4.54 -8.72
N ALA A 88 -0.74 3.47 -8.75
CA ALA A 88 -0.31 2.12 -9.02
C ALA A 88 -0.73 1.69 -10.42
N ARG A 89 0.10 0.85 -11.07
CA ARG A 89 -0.21 0.16 -12.32
C ARG A 89 0.32 -1.26 -12.27
N GLY A 90 -0.42 -2.23 -12.77
CA GLY A 90 0.02 -3.61 -12.86
C GLY A 90 -0.89 -4.44 -13.75
N ILE A 91 -0.58 -5.72 -13.89
CA ILE A 91 -1.33 -6.69 -14.68
C ILE A 91 -1.90 -7.74 -13.73
N TYR A 92 -3.20 -7.98 -13.79
CA TYR A 92 -3.84 -8.95 -12.89
C TYR A 92 -3.43 -10.39 -13.20
N GLY A 93 -2.81 -11.06 -12.22
CA GLY A 93 -2.30 -12.43 -12.32
C GLY A 93 -3.27 -13.51 -11.85
N GLY A 94 -4.43 -13.14 -11.33
CA GLY A 94 -5.41 -14.08 -10.76
C GLY A 94 -5.36 -14.16 -9.23
N GLY A 95 -6.23 -15.01 -8.65
CA GLY A 95 -6.23 -15.31 -7.20
C GLY A 95 -7.09 -14.41 -6.32
N PHE A 96 -7.69 -13.34 -6.86
CA PHE A 96 -8.64 -12.51 -6.11
C PHE A 96 -10.03 -13.17 -6.07
N PRO A 97 -10.62 -13.39 -4.87
CA PRO A 97 -11.94 -14.01 -4.75
C PRO A 97 -13.04 -13.25 -5.49
N GLY A 98 -13.80 -13.95 -6.33
CA GLY A 98 -14.90 -13.38 -7.11
C GLY A 98 -14.48 -12.72 -8.43
N ALA A 99 -13.18 -12.58 -8.71
CA ALA A 99 -12.71 -12.19 -10.03
C ALA A 99 -12.85 -13.39 -11.00
N PRO A 100 -13.40 -13.18 -12.20
CA PRO A 100 -13.52 -14.24 -13.19
C PRO A 100 -12.18 -14.52 -13.89
N GLU A 101 -12.01 -15.70 -14.49
CA GLU A 101 -10.75 -16.10 -15.13
C GLU A 101 -10.38 -15.18 -16.30
N GLU A 102 -11.35 -14.67 -17.05
CA GLU A 102 -11.14 -13.74 -18.15
C GLU A 102 -10.57 -12.38 -17.72
N ALA A 103 -10.54 -12.07 -16.42
CA ALA A 103 -9.89 -10.86 -15.93
C ALA A 103 -8.35 -10.99 -15.91
N ILE A 104 -7.81 -12.21 -15.92
CA ILE A 104 -6.36 -12.45 -15.90
C ILE A 104 -5.72 -11.81 -17.13
N GLY A 105 -4.66 -11.03 -16.93
CA GLY A 105 -3.99 -10.27 -17.97
C GLY A 105 -4.53 -8.84 -18.16
N ASN A 106 -5.63 -8.46 -17.48
CA ASN A 106 -6.10 -7.08 -17.52
C ASN A 106 -5.07 -6.14 -16.88
N GLU A 107 -4.79 -5.04 -17.58
CA GLU A 107 -4.10 -3.91 -16.98
C GLU A 107 -5.03 -3.20 -16.00
N VAL A 108 -4.51 -2.93 -14.80
CA VAL A 108 -5.22 -2.17 -13.77
C VAL A 108 -4.44 -0.91 -13.42
N ALA A 109 -5.16 0.16 -13.13
CA ALA A 109 -4.60 1.37 -12.57
C ALA A 109 -5.50 1.92 -11.47
N PHE A 110 -4.92 2.28 -10.33
CA PHE A 110 -5.65 2.86 -9.21
C PHE A 110 -4.75 3.84 -8.46
N THR A 111 -5.35 4.68 -7.61
CA THR A 111 -4.61 5.65 -6.82
C THR A 111 -4.84 5.46 -5.35
N GLY A 112 -4.06 6.15 -4.56
CA GLY A 112 -4.25 6.19 -3.12
C GLY A 112 -3.47 7.31 -2.48
N THR A 113 -3.60 7.41 -1.17
CA THR A 113 -2.88 8.35 -0.33
C THR A 113 -2.47 7.63 0.95
N ASP A 114 -1.21 7.83 1.29
CA ASP A 114 -0.61 7.29 2.50
C ASP A 114 -0.35 8.44 3.44
N THR A 115 -0.86 8.31 4.66
CA THR A 115 -0.49 9.18 5.78
C THR A 115 0.38 8.38 6.72
N LEU A 116 1.57 8.89 7.03
CA LEU A 116 2.59 8.19 7.79
C LEU A 116 3.01 9.03 8.98
N ARG A 117 3.03 8.44 10.17
CA ARG A 117 3.67 9.02 11.36
C ARG A 117 5.12 8.58 11.42
N VAL A 118 6.01 9.53 11.68
CA VAL A 118 7.46 9.32 11.79
C VAL A 118 7.87 9.47 13.24
N GLU A 119 8.63 8.49 13.74
CA GLU A 119 9.18 8.46 15.09
C GLU A 119 10.61 7.89 15.03
N ASP A 120 11.55 8.56 15.69
CA ASP A 120 12.97 8.16 15.72
C ASP A 120 13.57 7.86 14.33
N GLY A 121 13.14 8.61 13.32
CA GLY A 121 13.59 8.48 11.94
C GLY A 121 13.04 7.28 11.18
N ARG A 122 11.98 6.66 11.69
CA ARG A 122 11.30 5.53 11.07
C ARG A 122 9.79 5.79 10.98
N LEU A 123 9.16 5.13 10.02
CA LEU A 123 7.71 5.10 9.88
C LEU A 123 7.17 4.19 10.99
N ALA A 124 6.42 4.78 11.91
CA ALA A 124 5.88 4.11 13.09
C ALA A 124 4.39 3.80 12.95
N GLU A 125 3.67 4.58 12.14
CA GLU A 125 2.26 4.36 11.91
C GLU A 125 1.87 4.75 10.48
N TYR A 126 0.90 4.04 9.92
CA TYR A 126 0.48 4.22 8.53
C TYR A 126 -1.05 4.13 8.43
N TRP A 127 -1.68 5.14 7.83
CA TRP A 127 -3.09 5.08 7.41
C TRP A 127 -3.15 4.99 5.89
N ALA A 128 -3.70 3.88 5.41
CA ALA A 128 -3.82 3.55 4.00
C ALA A 128 -5.20 3.95 3.47
N ASN A 129 -5.24 4.73 2.40
CA ASN A 129 -6.45 4.94 1.61
C ASN A 129 -6.16 4.69 0.14
N ALA A 130 -6.70 3.62 -0.42
CA ALA A 130 -6.60 3.29 -1.83
C ALA A 130 -7.98 3.27 -2.48
N ASP A 131 -8.04 3.52 -3.79
CA ASP A 131 -9.23 3.34 -4.60
C ASP A 131 -9.53 1.84 -4.83
N SER A 132 -9.61 1.05 -3.75
CA SER A 132 -9.77 -0.41 -3.82
C SER A 132 -11.05 -0.83 -4.55
N LEU A 133 -12.11 -0.02 -4.47
CA LEU A 133 -13.33 -0.23 -5.25
C LEU A 133 -13.07 -0.13 -6.77
N LEU A 134 -12.26 0.84 -7.20
CA LEU A 134 -11.87 0.98 -8.60
C LEU A 134 -11.01 -0.20 -9.05
N LEU A 135 -10.11 -0.70 -8.19
CA LEU A 135 -9.33 -1.90 -8.48
C LEU A 135 -10.24 -3.10 -8.72
N VAL A 136 -11.13 -3.45 -7.80
CA VAL A 136 -11.99 -4.64 -7.93
C VAL A 136 -12.96 -4.55 -9.12
N GLN A 137 -13.44 -3.35 -9.45
CA GLN A 137 -14.27 -3.14 -10.65
C GLN A 137 -13.49 -3.41 -11.95
N GLN A 138 -12.21 -3.06 -12.02
CA GLN A 138 -11.34 -3.40 -13.16
C GLN A 138 -11.08 -4.92 -13.28
N LEU A 139 -11.21 -5.65 -12.17
CA LEU A 139 -11.20 -7.12 -12.16
C LEU A 139 -12.56 -7.72 -12.54
N GLY A 140 -13.55 -6.91 -12.91
CA GLY A 140 -14.89 -7.38 -13.28
C GLY A 140 -15.82 -7.68 -12.09
N ILE A 141 -15.38 -7.40 -10.86
CA ILE A 141 -16.17 -7.64 -9.64
C ILE A 141 -17.16 -6.49 -9.47
N ARG A 142 -18.46 -6.82 -9.52
CA ARG A 142 -19.56 -5.84 -9.41
C ARG A 142 -20.21 -5.81 -8.04
N GLU A 143 -20.16 -6.94 -7.35
CA GLU A 143 -20.64 -7.10 -5.99
C GLU A 143 -19.53 -7.75 -5.19
N LEU A 144 -19.17 -7.13 -4.06
CA LEU A 144 -18.24 -7.75 -3.12
C LEU A 144 -19.04 -8.77 -2.29
N PRO A 145 -18.47 -9.95 -2.01
CA PRO A 145 -19.10 -10.89 -1.10
C PRO A 145 -19.41 -10.18 0.22
N GLY A 146 -20.68 -10.19 0.62
CA GLY A 146 -21.08 -9.70 1.94
C GLY A 146 -20.52 -10.58 3.05
N ALA A 147 -20.40 -10.01 4.25
CA ALA A 147 -20.10 -10.73 5.48
C ALA A 147 -21.22 -11.74 5.84
#